data_AF-A0A5N8YU87-F1
#
_entry.id   AF-A0A5N8YU87-F1
#
_cell.length_a   1.000
_cell.length_b   1.000
_cell.length_c   1.000
_cell.angle_alpha   90.00
_cell.angle_beta   90.00
_cell.angle_gamma   90.00
#
_symmetry.space_group_name_H-M   'P 1'
#
loop_
_entity.id
_entity.type
_entity.pdbx_description
1 polymer ?
#
loop_
_entity_poly.entity_id
_entity_poly.type
_entity_poly.pdbx_seq_one_letter_code
_entity_poly.pdbx_strand_id
1 'polypeptide(L)'
;MKLLCQVLSHINKNNQACGVRVVWWNIRAGGGRRIEDIRYQILDWRSDIVGLSEFRGTPPSRWLADGLRDAGLCYQVSTVDPRFPSQNSLLVASRWPICNISSFPCTPETRRWVMVRVFSPRPLYLGVMHAPNRVTGRKPAFLSCVYKISSDYKLGDAFIGGDTNSGCIGVDEENPTFSGLEDGWMRSMETAGWSDAFRYIYGSLRAYSWYSPNGRNGFRLDQAFANRGMAQRIRDARYVWGTPRGLNCRRDVLSDHAALLVDLHC
;
A
#
# COMPACT_ATOMS: atom_id res chain seq x y z
N MET A 1 -5.50 37.99 -34.66
CA MET A 1 -4.68 36.79 -34.97
C MET A 1 -3.22 36.93 -34.55
N LYS A 2 -2.93 37.49 -33.36
CA LYS A 2 -1.60 37.54 -32.72
C LYS A 2 -1.80 37.85 -31.23
N LEU A 3 -2.37 36.92 -30.47
CA LEU A 3 -2.33 36.98 -28.98
C LEU A 3 -2.67 35.65 -28.28
N LEU A 4 -2.49 34.50 -28.96
CA LEU A 4 -2.74 33.18 -28.35
C LEU A 4 -1.52 32.24 -28.39
N CYS A 5 -0.35 32.71 -28.85
CA CYS A 5 0.83 31.86 -29.07
C CYS A 5 1.98 32.05 -28.07
N GLN A 6 1.83 32.87 -27.01
CA GLN A 6 2.95 33.12 -26.08
C GLN A 6 2.76 32.63 -24.64
N VAL A 7 1.58 32.11 -24.26
CA VAL A 7 1.37 31.55 -22.91
C VAL A 7 1.71 30.05 -22.80
N LEU A 8 2.06 29.38 -23.92
CA LEU A 8 2.41 27.96 -23.93
C LEU A 8 3.92 27.66 -23.96
N SER A 9 4.80 28.67 -23.82
CA SER A 9 6.25 28.49 -24.05
C SER A 9 7.13 28.45 -22.79
N HIS A 10 6.57 28.50 -21.58
CA HIS A 10 7.35 28.46 -20.34
C HIS A 10 6.94 27.33 -19.38
N ILE A 11 6.22 26.31 -19.86
CA ILE A 11 6.15 25.03 -19.15
C ILE A 11 7.50 24.34 -19.34
N ASN A 12 8.27 24.50 -18.27
CA ASN A 12 9.62 24.04 -18.04
C ASN A 12 9.90 22.66 -18.64
N LYS A 13 11.03 22.60 -19.36
CA LYS A 13 11.73 21.37 -19.76
C LYS A 13 12.12 20.60 -18.50
N ASN A 14 11.23 19.74 -18.02
CA ASN A 14 11.57 18.59 -17.20
C ASN A 14 10.56 17.51 -17.54
N ASN A 15 10.97 16.67 -18.48
CA ASN A 15 10.30 15.46 -18.91
C ASN A 15 10.30 14.45 -17.74
N GLN A 16 9.55 14.73 -16.67
CA GLN A 16 9.23 13.74 -15.65
C GLN A 16 8.33 12.70 -16.33
N ALA A 17 8.87 11.49 -16.47
CA ALA A 17 8.19 10.35 -17.04
C ALA A 17 6.75 10.24 -16.50
N CYS A 18 5.79 10.10 -17.42
CA CYS A 18 4.33 10.05 -17.22
C CYS A 18 3.82 8.83 -16.41
N GLY A 19 4.64 8.27 -15.50
CA GLY A 19 4.28 7.09 -14.70
C GLY A 19 3.53 7.45 -13.43
N VAL A 20 2.64 6.56 -12.97
CA VAL A 20 1.96 6.65 -11.67
C VAL A 20 2.70 5.79 -10.66
N ARG A 21 3.00 6.32 -9.48
CA ARG A 21 3.57 5.58 -8.35
C ARG A 21 2.54 5.34 -7.25
N VAL A 22 2.32 4.06 -6.93
CA VAL A 22 1.51 3.63 -5.80
C VAL A 22 2.42 3.11 -4.69
N VAL A 23 2.19 3.55 -3.47
CA VAL A 23 2.98 3.15 -2.29
C VAL A 23 2.09 2.52 -1.24
N TRP A 24 2.46 1.34 -0.74
CA TRP A 24 1.87 0.76 0.47
C TRP A 24 2.90 0.75 1.58
N TRP A 25 2.50 1.20 2.77
CA TRP A 25 3.42 1.18 3.92
C TRP A 25 2.67 1.01 5.25
N ASN A 26 3.02 -0.02 6.01
CA ASN A 26 2.67 -0.08 7.43
C ASN A 26 3.56 0.91 8.21
N ILE A 27 2.97 1.96 8.78
CA ILE A 27 3.70 3.03 9.48
C ILE A 27 3.86 2.77 10.98
N ARG A 28 3.43 1.59 11.45
CA ARG A 28 3.48 1.11 12.84
C ARG A 28 2.86 2.06 13.85
N ALA A 29 1.71 1.67 14.39
CA ALA A 29 1.04 2.37 15.48
C ALA A 29 0.82 3.88 15.27
N GLY A 30 0.53 4.30 14.04
CA GLY A 30 0.25 5.69 13.67
C GLY A 30 1.46 6.62 13.66
N GLY A 31 2.68 6.07 13.64
CA GLY A 31 3.93 6.81 13.47
C GLY A 31 4.47 7.53 14.72
N GLY A 32 3.62 7.96 15.65
CA GLY A 32 4.04 8.51 16.96
C GLY A 32 5.12 9.59 16.84
N ARG A 33 6.23 9.44 17.56
CA ARG A 33 7.38 10.38 17.51
C ARG A 33 8.11 10.42 16.15
N ARG A 34 7.88 9.45 15.27
CA ARG A 34 8.54 9.32 13.96
C ARG A 34 7.76 10.00 12.84
N ILE A 35 6.62 10.62 13.16
CA ILE A 35 5.63 11.04 12.18
C ILE A 35 6.16 12.08 11.18
N GLU A 36 7.03 12.97 11.64
CA GLU A 36 7.65 13.96 10.77
C GLU A 36 8.51 13.29 9.72
N ASP A 37 9.43 12.41 10.12
CA ASP A 37 10.30 11.71 9.18
C ASP A 37 9.53 10.73 8.29
N ILE A 38 8.47 10.10 8.79
CA ILE A 38 7.51 9.32 7.98
C ILE A 38 6.90 10.20 6.88
N ARG A 39 6.46 11.42 7.23
CA ARG A 39 5.94 12.37 6.24
C ARG A 39 7.01 12.69 5.20
N TYR A 40 8.20 13.10 5.61
CA TYR A 40 9.29 13.41 4.68
C TYR A 40 9.62 12.23 3.77
N GLN A 41 9.64 11.02 4.30
CA GLN A 41 9.94 9.82 3.52
C GLN A 41 8.87 9.55 2.43
N ILE A 42 7.59 9.69 2.75
CA ILE A 42 6.50 9.51 1.78
C ILE A 42 6.60 10.53 0.64
N LEU A 43 6.99 11.77 0.97
CA LEU A 43 7.20 12.83 -0.02
C LEU A 43 8.44 12.61 -0.88
N ASP A 44 9.53 12.13 -0.28
CA ASP A 44 10.78 11.80 -0.98
C ASP A 44 10.57 10.68 -2.01
N TRP A 45 9.73 9.69 -1.70
CA TRP A 45 9.34 8.67 -2.67
C TRP A 45 8.52 9.19 -3.85
N ARG A 46 8.08 10.46 -3.82
CA ARG A 46 7.25 11.09 -4.86
C ARG A 46 6.00 10.26 -5.18
N SER A 47 5.32 9.81 -4.12
CA SER A 47 4.11 9.01 -4.23
C SER A 47 3.00 9.81 -4.92
N ASP A 48 2.26 9.19 -5.84
CA ASP A 48 1.05 9.77 -6.42
C ASP A 48 -0.21 9.25 -5.69
N ILE A 49 -0.13 8.01 -5.20
CA ILE A 49 -1.14 7.36 -4.39
C ILE A 49 -0.42 6.63 -3.26
N VAL A 50 -0.91 6.76 -2.03
CA VAL A 50 -0.37 6.05 -0.86
C VAL A 50 -1.48 5.37 -0.06
N GLY A 51 -1.26 4.11 0.28
CA GLY A 51 -2.06 3.32 1.21
C GLY A 51 -1.26 3.04 2.49
N LEU A 52 -1.68 3.59 3.61
CA LEU A 52 -1.01 3.41 4.90
C LEU A 52 -1.76 2.41 5.77
N SER A 53 -1.03 1.40 6.25
CA SER A 53 -1.49 0.45 7.26
C SER A 53 -0.99 0.85 8.64
N GLU A 54 -1.75 0.46 9.67
CA GLU A 54 -1.57 0.95 11.04
C GLU A 54 -1.59 2.48 11.18
N PHE A 55 -2.30 3.14 10.26
CA PHE A 55 -2.73 4.52 10.48
C PHE A 55 -3.68 4.57 11.68
N ARG A 56 -3.76 5.71 12.36
CA ARG A 56 -4.61 5.90 13.54
C ARG A 56 -5.32 7.25 13.46
N GLY A 57 -6.28 7.48 14.35
CA GLY A 57 -6.93 8.77 14.53
C GLY A 57 -6.24 9.68 15.53
N THR A 58 -4.99 9.43 15.93
CA THR A 58 -4.27 10.19 16.95
C THR A 58 -3.76 11.54 16.40
N PRO A 59 -3.37 12.51 17.26
CA PRO A 59 -2.85 13.79 16.80
C PRO A 59 -1.68 13.67 15.80
N PRO A 60 -0.66 12.80 16.00
CA PRO A 60 0.38 12.58 15.00
C PRO A 60 -0.18 12.11 13.65
N SER A 61 -1.05 11.10 13.62
CA SER A 61 -1.59 10.59 12.36
C SER A 61 -2.45 11.62 11.62
N ARG A 62 -3.21 12.46 12.34
CA ARG A 62 -3.93 13.59 11.73
C ARG A 62 -2.97 14.62 11.15
N TRP A 63 -1.91 14.97 11.89
CA TRP A 63 -0.87 15.87 11.39
C TRP A 63 -0.21 15.33 10.11
N LEU A 64 0.04 14.01 10.03
CA LEU A 64 0.53 13.39 8.79
C LEU A 64 -0.48 13.55 7.65
N ALA A 65 -1.75 13.24 7.87
CA ALA A 65 -2.79 13.37 6.85
C ALA A 65 -2.90 14.80 6.31
N ASP A 66 -2.86 15.79 7.21
CA ASP A 66 -2.85 17.21 6.86
C ASP A 66 -1.61 17.55 6.02
N GLY A 67 -0.43 17.13 6.49
CA GLY A 67 0.82 17.36 5.80
C GLY A 67 0.93 16.68 4.42
N LEU A 68 0.28 15.53 4.22
CA LEU A 68 0.18 14.87 2.90
C LEU A 68 -0.77 15.63 1.97
N ARG A 69 -1.89 16.13 2.50
CA ARG A 69 -2.83 16.96 1.75
C ARG A 69 -2.16 18.24 1.24
N ASP A 70 -1.42 18.92 2.10
CA ASP A 70 -0.67 20.13 1.75
C ASP A 70 0.41 19.89 0.68
N ALA A 71 0.91 18.65 0.61
CA ALA A 71 1.89 18.23 -0.39
C ALA A 71 1.25 17.70 -1.70
N GLY A 72 -0.07 17.84 -1.87
CA GLY A 72 -0.79 17.48 -3.09
C GLY A 72 -1.46 16.11 -3.07
N LEU A 73 -1.34 15.32 -2.00
CA LEU A 73 -2.10 14.08 -1.81
C LEU A 73 -3.43 14.40 -1.09
N CYS A 74 -4.22 15.27 -1.70
CA CYS A 74 -5.34 15.95 -1.06
C CYS A 74 -6.64 15.13 -0.98
N TYR A 75 -6.80 14.13 -1.85
CA TYR A 75 -7.97 13.27 -1.85
C TYR A 75 -7.72 12.08 -0.92
N GLN A 76 -8.42 12.05 0.21
CA GLN A 76 -8.15 11.11 1.29
C GLN A 76 -9.39 10.36 1.77
N VAL A 77 -9.22 9.07 2.04
CA VAL A 77 -10.22 8.19 2.67
C VAL A 77 -9.53 7.49 3.82
N SER A 78 -10.15 7.52 5.00
CA SER A 78 -9.65 6.81 6.18
C SER A 78 -10.72 5.90 6.77
N THR A 79 -10.28 4.80 7.36
CA THR A 79 -11.13 3.86 8.11
C THR A 79 -11.03 4.06 9.62
N VAL A 80 -10.52 5.22 10.06
CA VAL A 80 -10.49 5.60 11.48
C VAL A 80 -11.92 5.73 11.99
N ASP A 81 -12.21 5.05 13.09
CA ASP A 81 -13.40 5.33 13.89
C ASP A 81 -13.03 6.41 14.92
N PRO A 82 -13.69 7.59 14.89
CA PRO A 82 -13.37 8.70 15.80
C PRO A 82 -13.59 8.33 17.27
N ARG A 83 -14.41 7.32 17.58
CA ARG A 83 -14.63 6.83 18.95
C ARG A 83 -13.44 6.05 19.50
N PHE A 84 -12.59 5.53 18.61
CA PHE A 84 -11.44 4.71 18.98
C PHE A 84 -10.19 5.12 18.18
N PRO A 85 -9.69 6.36 18.39
CA PRO A 85 -8.64 6.95 17.56
C PRO A 85 -7.29 6.26 17.72
N SER A 86 -7.07 5.49 18.78
CA SER A 86 -5.81 4.75 19.02
C SER A 86 -5.75 3.39 18.33
N GLN A 87 -6.84 2.90 17.75
CA GLN A 87 -6.87 1.61 17.07
C GLN A 87 -6.28 1.70 15.66
N ASN A 88 -5.62 0.62 15.24
CA ASN A 88 -5.06 0.52 13.89
C ASN A 88 -6.18 0.54 12.85
N SER A 89 -6.03 1.45 11.89
CA SER A 89 -6.90 1.75 10.77
C SER A 89 -6.04 1.98 9.52
N LEU A 90 -6.67 2.44 8.44
CA LEU A 90 -6.05 2.72 7.16
C LEU A 90 -6.20 4.20 6.78
N LEU A 91 -5.28 4.66 5.95
CA LEU A 91 -5.41 5.89 5.17
C LEU A 91 -5.08 5.58 3.71
N VAL A 92 -5.95 6.02 2.79
CA VAL A 92 -5.63 6.15 1.37
C VAL A 92 -5.53 7.64 1.08
N ALA A 93 -4.43 8.09 0.50
CA ALA A 93 -4.25 9.47 0.04
C ALA A 93 -3.78 9.48 -1.42
N SER A 94 -4.33 10.39 -2.22
CA SER A 94 -4.14 10.41 -3.66
C SER A 94 -4.06 11.84 -4.19
N ARG A 95 -3.27 12.02 -5.26
CA ARG A 95 -3.24 13.27 -6.05
C ARG A 95 -4.52 13.54 -6.83
N TRP A 96 -5.24 12.48 -7.19
CA TRP A 96 -6.46 12.54 -7.96
C TRP A 96 -7.68 12.20 -7.12
N PRO A 97 -8.88 12.66 -7.52
CA PRO A 97 -10.12 12.33 -6.83
C PRO A 97 -10.24 10.83 -6.55
N ILE A 98 -10.83 10.50 -5.40
CA ILE A 98 -11.12 9.12 -5.01
C ILE A 98 -12.59 8.97 -4.65
N CYS A 99 -13.15 7.81 -4.99
CA CYS A 99 -14.49 7.41 -4.58
C CYS A 99 -14.41 6.08 -3.83
N ASN A 100 -15.02 6.02 -2.66
CA ASN A 100 -15.08 4.79 -1.86
C ASN A 100 -16.04 3.79 -2.53
N ILE A 101 -15.61 2.53 -2.62
CA ILE A 101 -16.42 1.42 -3.12
C ILE A 101 -16.81 0.57 -1.92
N SER A 102 -18.09 0.61 -1.56
CA SER A 102 -18.64 -0.10 -0.40
C SER A 102 -19.49 -1.31 -0.75
N SER A 103 -19.83 -1.51 -2.02
CA SER A 103 -20.71 -2.60 -2.45
C SER A 103 -19.91 -3.84 -2.86
N PHE A 104 -19.63 -4.71 -1.89
CA PHE A 104 -19.03 -6.03 -2.08
C PHE A 104 -19.87 -7.11 -1.41
N PRO A 105 -19.81 -8.37 -1.91
CA PRO A 105 -20.62 -9.47 -1.37
C PRO A 105 -20.21 -9.89 0.05
N CYS A 106 -19.06 -9.41 0.52
CA CYS A 106 -18.68 -9.39 1.92
C CYS A 106 -17.83 -8.13 2.17
N THR A 107 -17.79 -7.66 3.40
CA THR A 107 -16.89 -6.58 3.82
C THR A 107 -15.96 -7.17 4.88
N PRO A 108 -14.62 -7.19 4.68
CA PRO A 108 -13.69 -7.56 5.73
C PRO A 108 -13.82 -6.56 6.89
N GLU A 109 -13.08 -6.78 7.97
CA GLU A 109 -13.11 -5.85 9.12
C GLU A 109 -12.94 -4.38 8.67
N THR A 110 -13.93 -3.54 8.96
CA THR A 110 -14.09 -2.19 8.37
C THR A 110 -12.91 -1.26 8.61
N ARG A 111 -12.16 -1.43 9.70
CA ARG A 111 -10.94 -0.66 9.98
C ARG A 111 -9.73 -1.11 9.17
N ARG A 112 -9.74 -2.36 8.71
CA ARG A 112 -8.60 -3.07 8.11
C ARG A 112 -8.76 -3.30 6.63
N TRP A 113 -9.83 -2.79 6.02
CA TRP A 113 -10.09 -2.89 4.59
C TRP A 113 -10.77 -1.63 4.09
N VAL A 114 -10.31 -1.14 2.94
CA VAL A 114 -11.04 -0.16 2.13
C VAL A 114 -10.72 -0.40 0.67
N MET A 115 -11.68 -0.17 -0.21
CA MET A 115 -11.46 -0.15 -1.64
C MET A 115 -11.93 1.17 -2.23
N VAL A 116 -11.07 1.80 -3.02
CA VAL A 116 -11.40 3.07 -3.68
C VAL A 116 -11.19 2.96 -5.18
N ARG A 117 -11.93 3.75 -5.94
CA ARG A 117 -11.58 4.11 -7.32
C ARG A 117 -10.78 5.40 -7.30
N VAL A 118 -9.65 5.44 -8.00
CA VAL A 118 -8.82 6.63 -8.18
C VAL A 118 -8.99 7.14 -9.61
N PHE A 119 -9.38 8.40 -9.76
CA PHE A 119 -9.60 9.06 -11.06
C PHE A 119 -8.32 9.68 -11.61
N SER A 120 -7.24 8.88 -11.66
CA SER A 120 -5.98 9.23 -12.31
C SER A 120 -6.12 9.27 -13.84
N PRO A 121 -5.12 9.77 -14.62
CA PRO A 121 -5.21 9.86 -16.07
C PRO A 121 -5.62 8.55 -16.74
N ARG A 122 -5.12 7.42 -16.22
CA ARG A 122 -5.66 6.09 -16.48
C ARG A 122 -6.23 5.52 -15.18
N PRO A 123 -7.56 5.62 -14.96
CA PRO A 123 -8.19 5.24 -13.70
C PRO A 123 -7.85 3.82 -13.26
N LEU A 124 -7.86 3.61 -11.95
CA LEU A 124 -7.63 2.31 -11.33
C LEU A 124 -8.43 2.16 -10.05
N TYR A 125 -8.53 0.92 -9.59
CA TYR A 125 -9.08 0.60 -8.28
C TYR A 125 -7.97 0.16 -7.34
N LEU A 126 -8.10 0.55 -6.07
CA LEU A 126 -7.11 0.31 -5.03
C LEU A 126 -7.81 -0.22 -3.78
N GLY A 127 -7.66 -1.52 -3.53
CA GLY A 127 -7.90 -2.15 -2.24
C GLY A 127 -6.69 -1.98 -1.33
N VAL A 128 -6.89 -1.44 -0.12
CA VAL A 128 -5.86 -1.34 0.92
C VAL A 128 -6.29 -2.17 2.12
N MET A 129 -5.36 -2.96 2.65
CA MET A 129 -5.62 -3.84 3.78
C MET A 129 -4.55 -3.81 4.87
N HIS A 130 -4.97 -4.17 6.08
CA HIS A 130 -4.09 -4.57 7.18
C HIS A 130 -4.67 -5.83 7.82
N ALA A 131 -4.32 -6.99 7.30
CA ALA A 131 -4.88 -8.26 7.75
C ALA A 131 -4.56 -8.52 9.24
N PRO A 132 -5.47 -9.13 10.00
CA PRO A 132 -5.18 -9.54 11.38
C PRO A 132 -3.98 -10.48 11.47
N ASN A 133 -3.17 -10.35 12.52
CA ASN A 133 -2.14 -11.33 12.81
C ASN A 133 -2.76 -12.69 13.16
N ARG A 134 -2.07 -13.79 12.82
CA ARG A 134 -2.48 -15.19 13.08
C ARG A 134 -2.97 -15.42 14.51
N VAL A 135 -2.29 -14.84 15.51
CA VAL A 135 -2.60 -15.07 16.94
C VAL A 135 -3.99 -14.56 17.36
N THR A 136 -4.64 -13.74 16.53
CA THR A 136 -5.94 -13.16 16.87
C THR A 136 -7.13 -14.07 16.56
N GLY A 137 -6.94 -15.17 15.80
CA GLY A 137 -8.03 -16.04 15.33
C GLY A 137 -8.93 -15.42 14.24
N ARG A 138 -8.80 -14.12 13.95
CA ARG A 138 -9.66 -13.39 12.99
C ARG A 138 -9.17 -13.49 11.53
N LYS A 139 -7.92 -13.88 11.34
CA LYS A 139 -7.25 -13.90 10.03
C LYS A 139 -7.96 -14.77 8.98
N PRO A 140 -8.44 -16.01 9.28
CA PRO A 140 -9.10 -16.84 8.28
C PRO A 140 -10.32 -16.16 7.66
N ALA A 141 -11.25 -15.65 8.48
CA ALA A 141 -12.45 -14.96 8.01
C ALA A 141 -12.11 -13.70 7.18
N PHE A 142 -11.09 -12.95 7.60
CA PHE A 142 -10.62 -11.79 6.87
C PHE A 142 -10.10 -12.17 5.47
N LEU A 143 -9.19 -13.13 5.39
CA LEU A 143 -8.59 -13.56 4.12
C LEU A 143 -9.62 -14.21 3.18
N SER A 144 -10.56 -15.00 3.72
CA SER A 144 -11.67 -15.56 2.93
C SER A 144 -12.53 -14.46 2.30
N CYS A 145 -12.80 -13.37 3.02
CA CYS A 145 -13.56 -12.26 2.45
C CYS A 145 -12.76 -11.48 1.38
N VAL A 146 -11.48 -11.21 1.62
CA VAL A 146 -10.61 -10.58 0.60
C VAL A 146 -10.52 -11.45 -0.66
N TYR A 147 -10.39 -12.78 -0.49
CA TYR A 147 -10.40 -13.71 -1.62
C TYR A 147 -11.72 -13.65 -2.38
N LYS A 148 -12.87 -13.67 -1.70
CA LYS A 148 -14.20 -13.56 -2.34
C LYS A 148 -14.36 -12.24 -3.10
N ILE A 149 -13.90 -11.13 -2.53
CA ILE A 149 -13.86 -9.84 -3.23
C ILE A 149 -13.04 -9.97 -4.51
N SER A 150 -11.85 -10.58 -4.43
CA SER A 150 -10.95 -10.73 -5.56
C SER A 150 -11.51 -11.64 -6.66
N SER A 151 -12.14 -12.77 -6.30
CA SER A 151 -12.69 -13.74 -7.27
C SER A 151 -13.87 -13.17 -8.06
N ASP A 152 -14.70 -12.39 -7.37
CA ASP A 152 -15.94 -11.84 -7.92
C ASP A 152 -15.72 -10.48 -8.61
N TYR A 153 -14.49 -9.95 -8.56
CA TYR A 153 -14.17 -8.62 -9.03
C TYR A 153 -14.23 -8.50 -10.57
N LYS A 154 -14.99 -7.51 -11.07
CA LYS A 154 -15.20 -7.26 -12.52
C LYS A 154 -15.13 -5.78 -12.94
N LEU A 155 -14.72 -4.86 -12.07
CA LEU A 155 -14.89 -3.42 -12.34
C LEU A 155 -13.84 -2.82 -13.30
N GLY A 156 -12.57 -3.25 -13.26
CA GLY A 156 -11.50 -2.69 -14.09
C GLY A 156 -10.11 -3.02 -13.58
N ASP A 157 -9.07 -2.32 -14.02
CA ASP A 157 -7.70 -2.54 -13.53
C ASP A 157 -7.59 -2.23 -12.03
N ALA A 158 -7.08 -3.18 -11.24
CA ALA A 158 -7.08 -3.06 -9.79
C ALA A 158 -5.84 -3.62 -9.11
N PHE A 159 -5.49 -2.98 -7.99
CA PHE A 159 -4.66 -3.57 -6.94
C PHE A 159 -5.48 -3.92 -5.72
N ILE A 160 -5.06 -4.97 -5.01
CA ILE A 160 -5.45 -5.29 -3.63
C ILE A 160 -4.14 -5.49 -2.85
N GLY A 161 -3.82 -4.61 -1.90
CA GLY A 161 -2.52 -4.65 -1.24
C GLY A 161 -2.45 -3.97 0.12
N GLY A 162 -1.26 -3.99 0.71
CA GLY A 162 -0.97 -3.53 2.07
C GLY A 162 -0.29 -4.64 2.88
N ASP A 163 -0.35 -4.51 4.21
CA ASP A 163 0.14 -5.53 5.14
C ASP A 163 -0.87 -6.69 5.19
N THR A 164 -0.55 -7.80 4.52
CA THR A 164 -1.40 -8.99 4.50
C THR A 164 -1.11 -9.92 5.68
N ASN A 165 -0.07 -9.61 6.47
CA ASN A 165 0.52 -10.50 7.46
C ASN A 165 0.79 -11.92 6.93
N SER A 166 0.89 -12.13 5.61
CA SER A 166 0.91 -13.44 4.95
C SER A 166 2.03 -13.52 3.92
N GLY A 167 2.41 -14.75 3.58
CA GLY A 167 3.46 -15.03 2.61
C GLY A 167 3.49 -16.51 2.23
N CYS A 168 4.23 -16.82 1.18
CA CYS A 168 4.45 -18.20 0.72
C CYS A 168 5.57 -18.87 1.51
N ILE A 169 5.35 -20.13 1.88
CA ILE A 169 6.31 -20.96 2.60
C ILE A 169 7.59 -21.12 1.79
N GLY A 170 8.74 -21.00 2.45
CA GLY A 170 10.07 -21.18 1.86
C GLY A 170 10.58 -20.05 0.97
N VAL A 171 9.76 -19.03 0.65
CA VAL A 171 10.17 -17.88 -0.18
C VAL A 171 10.05 -16.55 0.57
N ASP A 172 8.94 -16.35 1.29
CA ASP A 172 8.63 -15.07 1.96
C ASP A 172 9.09 -15.02 3.42
N GLU A 173 9.83 -16.02 3.89
CA GLU A 173 10.29 -16.15 5.27
C GLU A 173 11.77 -16.49 5.31
N GLU A 174 12.51 -15.90 6.25
CA GLU A 174 13.88 -16.33 6.56
C GLU A 174 13.89 -17.65 7.33
N ASN A 175 12.92 -17.83 8.23
CA ASN A 175 12.74 -19.04 9.04
C ASN A 175 11.31 -19.58 8.89
N PRO A 176 11.12 -20.91 8.74
CA PRO A 176 9.80 -21.52 8.57
C PRO A 176 8.80 -21.13 9.67
N THR A 177 7.79 -20.35 9.31
CA THR A 177 6.78 -19.80 10.24
C THR A 177 5.39 -19.71 9.63
N PHE A 178 5.28 -19.46 8.32
CA PHE A 178 3.98 -19.42 7.64
C PHE A 178 3.30 -20.79 7.67
N SER A 179 1.98 -20.74 7.79
CA SER A 179 1.10 -21.91 7.77
C SER A 179 0.53 -22.16 6.38
N GLY A 180 -0.04 -23.34 6.18
CA GLY A 180 -0.79 -23.66 4.96
C GLY A 180 -1.99 -22.74 4.69
N LEU A 181 -2.50 -22.04 5.72
CA LEU A 181 -3.55 -21.02 5.55
C LEU A 181 -3.01 -19.79 4.81
N GLU A 182 -1.84 -19.26 5.22
CA GLU A 182 -1.22 -18.11 4.57
C GLU A 182 -0.77 -18.46 3.16
N ASP A 183 -0.01 -19.55 3.01
CA ASP A 183 0.50 -20.00 1.71
C ASP A 183 -0.63 -20.35 0.75
N GLY A 184 -1.67 -21.06 1.23
CA GLY A 184 -2.84 -21.40 0.43
C GLY A 184 -3.61 -20.18 -0.04
N TRP A 185 -3.76 -19.15 0.80
CA TRP A 185 -4.41 -17.90 0.39
C TRP A 185 -3.60 -17.16 -0.69
N MET A 186 -2.28 -17.05 -0.52
CA MET A 186 -1.39 -16.44 -1.52
C MET A 186 -1.51 -17.11 -2.89
N ARG A 187 -1.52 -18.46 -2.92
CA ARG A 187 -1.69 -19.23 -4.17
C ARG A 187 -3.09 -19.13 -4.75
N SER A 188 -4.10 -19.02 -3.90
CA SER A 188 -5.49 -18.85 -4.34
C SER A 188 -5.69 -17.50 -5.03
N MET A 189 -5.06 -16.42 -4.55
CA MET A 189 -5.06 -15.13 -5.23
C MET A 189 -4.48 -15.25 -6.65
N GLU A 190 -3.32 -15.90 -6.79
CA GLU A 190 -2.69 -16.12 -8.11
C GLU A 190 -3.60 -16.91 -9.06
N THR A 191 -4.21 -18.00 -8.56
CA THR A 191 -5.14 -18.83 -9.33
C THR A 191 -6.40 -18.06 -9.74
N ALA A 192 -6.85 -17.12 -8.92
CA ALA A 192 -7.94 -16.19 -9.24
C ALA A 192 -7.55 -15.09 -10.25
N GLY A 193 -6.31 -15.09 -10.76
CA GLY A 193 -5.82 -14.12 -11.73
C GLY A 193 -5.35 -12.81 -11.12
N TRP A 194 -4.97 -12.84 -9.84
CA TRP A 194 -4.40 -11.73 -9.10
C TRP A 194 -2.93 -12.00 -8.78
N SER A 195 -2.03 -11.45 -9.59
CA SER A 195 -0.59 -11.69 -9.45
C SER A 195 0.04 -10.75 -8.43
N ASP A 196 0.92 -11.27 -7.58
CA ASP A 196 1.73 -10.46 -6.66
C ASP A 196 2.70 -9.57 -7.47
N ALA A 197 2.56 -8.24 -7.38
CA ALA A 197 3.30 -7.27 -8.18
C ALA A 197 4.83 -7.45 -8.10
N PHE A 198 5.38 -7.79 -6.93
CA PHE A 198 6.82 -8.01 -6.80
C PHE A 198 7.25 -9.26 -7.55
N ARG A 199 6.51 -10.36 -7.40
CA ARG A 199 6.79 -11.63 -8.08
C ARG A 199 6.54 -11.56 -9.58
N TYR A 200 5.58 -10.74 -10.01
CA TYR A 200 5.32 -10.51 -11.41
C TYR A 200 6.56 -9.96 -12.14
N ILE A 201 7.35 -9.11 -11.47
CA ILE A 201 8.59 -8.53 -12.01
C ILE A 201 9.83 -9.41 -11.73
N TYR A 202 9.96 -9.93 -10.50
CA TYR A 202 11.21 -10.55 -10.02
C TYR A 202 11.12 -12.07 -9.83
N GLY A 203 10.00 -12.70 -10.21
CA GLY A 203 9.80 -14.14 -10.09
C GLY A 203 9.90 -14.61 -8.64
N SER A 204 10.80 -15.56 -8.39
CA SER A 204 11.04 -16.17 -7.06
C SER A 204 12.11 -15.45 -6.22
N LEU A 205 12.55 -14.26 -6.62
CA LEU A 205 13.54 -13.50 -5.85
C LEU A 205 13.05 -13.29 -4.42
N ARG A 206 13.93 -13.51 -3.43
CA ARG A 206 13.61 -13.28 -2.04
C ARG A 206 13.75 -11.79 -1.71
N ALA A 207 12.74 -11.25 -1.05
CA ALA A 207 12.75 -9.93 -0.45
C ALA A 207 12.01 -10.00 0.89
N TYR A 208 12.32 -9.10 1.81
CA TYR A 208 11.65 -9.02 3.10
C TYR A 208 11.14 -7.60 3.31
N SER A 209 9.89 -7.50 3.73
CA SER A 209 9.22 -6.24 4.00
C SER A 209 9.07 -5.97 5.48
N TRP A 210 9.29 -6.94 6.35
CA TRP A 210 9.23 -6.76 7.80
C TRP A 210 10.35 -7.51 8.49
N TYR A 211 10.89 -6.94 9.58
CA TYR A 211 11.81 -7.64 10.46
C TYR A 211 11.40 -7.49 11.91
N SER A 212 11.51 -8.59 12.66
CA SER A 212 11.16 -8.57 14.07
C SER A 212 12.03 -7.59 14.87
N PRO A 213 11.45 -6.77 15.76
CA PRO A 213 12.22 -5.80 16.56
C PRO A 213 13.35 -6.42 17.39
N ASN A 214 13.22 -7.72 17.72
CA ASN A 214 14.13 -8.46 18.59
C ASN A 214 15.02 -9.47 17.84
N GLY A 215 14.88 -9.63 16.52
CA GLY A 215 15.46 -10.77 15.82
C GLY A 215 15.75 -10.52 14.35
N ARG A 216 16.85 -11.12 13.88
CA ARG A 216 17.28 -11.19 12.48
C ARG A 216 16.39 -12.16 11.68
N ASN A 217 15.07 -12.03 11.82
CA ASN A 217 14.09 -12.87 11.13
C ASN A 217 13.17 -11.98 10.29
N GLY A 218 13.36 -12.09 8.98
CA GLY A 218 12.69 -11.32 7.94
C GLY A 218 11.51 -12.08 7.36
N PHE A 219 10.46 -11.33 7.10
CA PHE A 219 9.28 -11.82 6.40
C PHE A 219 8.87 -10.83 5.32
N ARG A 220 8.30 -11.32 4.22
CA ARG A 220 7.59 -10.50 3.24
C ARG A 220 6.10 -10.56 3.57
N LEU A 221 5.62 -9.55 4.28
CA LEU A 221 4.25 -9.46 4.78
C LEU A 221 3.40 -8.43 4.01
N ASP A 222 4.05 -7.56 3.25
CA ASP A 222 3.42 -6.48 2.52
C ASP A 222 3.36 -6.87 1.04
N GLN A 223 2.17 -6.94 0.44
CA GLN A 223 2.00 -7.30 -0.97
C GLN A 223 1.05 -6.34 -1.68
N ALA A 224 1.13 -6.33 -3.01
CA ALA A 224 0.14 -5.70 -3.87
C ALA A 224 -0.23 -6.69 -4.97
N PHE A 225 -1.40 -7.31 -4.85
CA PHE A 225 -1.93 -8.20 -5.86
C PHE A 225 -2.59 -7.38 -6.96
N ALA A 226 -2.17 -7.59 -8.20
CA ALA A 226 -2.68 -6.93 -9.38
C ALA A 226 -3.55 -7.91 -10.18
N ASN A 227 -4.78 -7.52 -10.52
CA ASN A 227 -5.53 -8.32 -11.48
C ASN A 227 -4.86 -8.29 -12.86
N ARG A 228 -5.24 -9.20 -13.77
CA ARG A 228 -4.59 -9.34 -15.09
C ARG A 228 -4.37 -8.03 -15.85
N GLY A 229 -5.38 -7.15 -15.89
CA GLY A 229 -5.27 -5.85 -16.58
C GLY A 229 -4.29 -4.89 -15.89
N MET A 230 -4.27 -4.87 -14.54
CA MET A 230 -3.31 -4.08 -13.79
C MET A 230 -1.90 -4.63 -13.87
N ALA A 231 -1.71 -5.95 -13.86
CA ALA A 231 -0.38 -6.56 -13.93
C ALA A 231 0.38 -6.10 -15.18
N GLN A 232 -0.30 -6.00 -16.33
CA GLN A 232 0.27 -5.49 -17.59
C GLN A 232 0.67 -4.01 -17.55
N ARG A 233 0.22 -3.25 -16.54
CA ARG A 233 0.57 -1.84 -16.36
C ARG A 233 1.78 -1.67 -15.45
N ILE A 234 2.21 -2.71 -14.73
CA ILE A 234 3.33 -2.62 -13.79
C ILE A 234 4.63 -2.48 -14.57
N ARG A 235 5.36 -1.41 -14.30
CA ARG A 235 6.71 -1.16 -14.80
C ARG A 235 7.76 -1.74 -13.84
N ASP A 236 7.56 -1.54 -12.54
CA ASP A 236 8.47 -2.01 -11.49
C ASP A 236 7.73 -2.14 -10.15
N ALA A 237 8.23 -2.99 -9.26
CA ALA A 237 7.70 -3.19 -7.91
C ALA A 237 8.83 -3.51 -6.93
N ARG A 238 9.09 -2.67 -5.93
CA ARG A 238 10.25 -2.81 -5.04
C ARG A 238 9.94 -2.48 -3.59
N TYR A 239 10.64 -3.15 -2.68
CA TYR A 239 10.62 -2.83 -1.26
C TYR A 239 11.69 -1.81 -0.92
N VAL A 240 11.30 -0.74 -0.24
CA VAL A 240 12.20 0.35 0.16
C VAL A 240 12.02 0.65 1.64
N TRP A 241 13.12 0.59 2.40
CA TRP A 241 13.13 0.91 3.82
C TRP A 241 13.09 2.42 4.04
N GLY A 242 12.33 2.86 5.03
CA GLY A 242 12.30 4.27 5.42
C GLY A 242 13.62 4.70 6.04
N THR A 243 14.16 5.82 5.59
CA THR A 243 15.43 6.38 6.05
C THR A 243 15.16 7.73 6.73
N PRO A 244 15.38 7.85 8.05
CA PRO A 244 15.20 9.13 8.74
C PRO A 244 16.21 10.16 8.24
N ARG A 245 15.92 11.44 8.45
CA ARG A 245 16.85 12.53 8.13
C ARG A 245 18.04 12.49 9.11
N GLY A 246 19.15 11.89 8.70
CA GLY A 246 20.38 11.76 9.48
C GLY A 246 21.26 10.59 9.01
N LEU A 247 22.55 10.61 9.35
CA LEU A 247 23.49 9.54 8.97
C LEU A 247 23.39 8.34 9.94
N ASN A 248 23.50 7.11 9.40
CA ASN A 248 23.61 5.85 10.14
C ASN A 248 22.48 5.51 11.13
N CYS A 249 21.27 5.36 10.61
CA CYS A 249 20.13 4.82 11.38
C CYS A 249 19.85 3.36 11.03
N ARG A 250 19.31 2.58 11.98
CA ARG A 250 18.85 1.22 11.69
C ARG A 250 17.72 1.26 10.65
N ARG A 251 17.63 0.24 9.79
CA ARG A 251 16.62 0.12 8.73
C ARG A 251 15.18 0.26 9.21
N ASP A 252 14.92 -0.12 10.46
CA ASP A 252 13.61 -0.24 11.09
C ASP A 252 13.21 0.99 11.92
N VAL A 253 14.00 2.08 11.84
CA VAL A 253 13.80 3.28 12.67
C VAL A 253 12.45 3.93 12.37
N LEU A 254 12.09 4.13 11.10
CA LEU A 254 10.82 4.76 10.75
C LEU A 254 9.64 3.80 10.85
N SER A 255 9.83 2.57 10.41
CA SER A 255 8.90 1.45 10.58
C SER A 255 9.70 0.16 10.56
N ASP A 256 9.23 -0.85 11.28
CA ASP A 256 9.69 -2.23 11.13
C ASP A 256 9.26 -2.85 9.79
N HIS A 257 8.46 -2.12 9.01
CA HIS A 257 8.14 -2.44 7.63
C HIS A 257 8.89 -1.59 6.59
N ALA A 258 9.34 -2.20 5.51
CA ALA A 258 9.64 -1.55 4.25
C ALA A 258 8.35 -1.17 3.53
N ALA A 259 8.35 -0.07 2.79
CA ALA A 259 7.26 0.26 1.88
C ALA A 259 7.37 -0.55 0.59
N LEU A 260 6.23 -0.98 0.05
CA LEU A 260 6.13 -1.51 -1.30
C LEU A 260 5.79 -0.38 -2.27
N LEU A 261 6.73 -0.06 -3.16
CA LEU A 261 6.55 0.93 -4.22
C LEU A 261 6.28 0.21 -5.53
N VAL A 262 5.18 0.53 -6.19
CA VAL A 262 4.84 0.01 -7.52
C VAL A 262 4.74 1.18 -8.49
N ASP A 263 5.55 1.12 -9.54
CA ASP A 263 5.55 2.08 -10.64
C ASP A 263 4.73 1.53 -11.81
N LEU A 264 3.85 2.36 -12.36
CA LEU A 264 3.04 2.02 -13.53
C LEU A 264 3.58 2.68 -14.80
N HIS A 265 3.39 2.00 -15.93
CA HIS A 265 3.50 2.63 -17.25
C HIS A 265 2.46 3.75 -17.40
N CYS A 266 2.83 4.75 -18.20
CA CYS A 266 1.94 5.81 -18.66
C CYS A 266 0.77 5.26 -19.49
#